data_AF-Q5Z393-F1
#
_entry.id   AF-Q5Z393-F1
#
_cell.length_a   1.000
_cell.length_b   1.000
_cell.length_c   1.000
_cell.angle_alpha   90.00
_cell.angle_beta   90.00
_cell.angle_gamma   90.00
#
_symmetry.space_group_name_H-M   'P 1'
#
loop_
_entity.id
_entity.type
_entity.pdbx_description
1 polymer ?
#
loop_
_entity_poly.entity_id
_entity_poly.type
_entity_poly.pdbx_seq_one_letter_code
_entity_poly.pdbx_strand_id
1 'polypeptide(L)'
;MTGELLRELRCAAGIGLRRMAAQTHYTPSYLSLVETGRRPVTEGVLDRYRAVLSDPVLDGVDVHRLGATVADPSGAGAAGVADLSVILGKTRHLEDTVGAAAVTPLVRGMDSTARELARYRSGGTAAAGLASAVARYRGWLEHDTGQPRVADRVLTDAARLAEYADDQSQLAHALSFRAYTARHMGDLRRALDLTDAALGVTRAHPILAVYDRYQRAELLALDDDTGAAARALAVADRAAEEAERFDLPTFGYWYTPGFWGLERGVVLAAMGRHADAVREAEQGHAALPAEHQSAGWARSMLEQVEPGMAEQVELEMAD
;
A
#
# COMPACT_ATOMS: atom_id res chain seq x y z
N MET A 1 4.47 22.46 20.94
CA MET A 1 4.59 20.98 20.98
C MET A 1 4.60 20.56 22.43
N THR A 2 3.74 19.63 22.84
CA THR A 2 3.61 19.18 24.24
C THR A 2 4.59 18.04 24.53
N GLY A 3 4.88 17.79 25.82
CA GLY A 3 5.72 16.65 26.23
C GLY A 3 5.12 15.29 25.85
N GLU A 4 3.80 15.17 25.97
CA GLU A 4 3.06 13.97 25.59
C GLU A 4 3.18 13.65 24.10
N LEU A 5 3.08 14.66 23.23
CA LEU A 5 3.30 14.50 21.80
C LEU A 5 4.74 14.07 21.46
N LEU A 6 5.75 14.55 22.20
CA LEU A 6 7.13 14.09 22.03
C LEU A 6 7.29 12.59 22.40
N ARG A 7 6.54 12.12 23.40
CA ARG A 7 6.50 10.70 23.79
C ARG A 7 5.84 9.86 22.70
N GLU A 8 4.72 10.31 22.15
CA GLU A 8 4.01 9.64 21.07
C GLU A 8 4.90 9.50 19.83
N LEU A 9 5.50 10.59 19.37
CA LEU A 9 6.41 10.59 18.21
C LEU A 9 7.60 9.64 18.42
N ARG A 10 8.17 9.62 19.63
CA ARG A 10 9.25 8.69 19.98
C ARG A 10 8.78 7.22 19.93
N CYS A 11 7.60 6.93 20.46
CA CYS A 11 7.03 5.59 20.44
C CYS A 11 6.66 5.14 19.01
N ALA A 12 6.09 6.03 18.20
CA ALA A 12 5.78 5.79 16.79
C ALA A 12 7.04 5.50 15.96
N ALA A 13 8.16 6.15 16.29
CA ALA A 13 9.48 5.84 15.71
C ALA A 13 10.12 4.54 16.26
N GLY A 14 9.45 3.80 17.15
CA GLY A 14 9.98 2.57 17.76
C GLY A 14 11.16 2.79 18.72
N ILE A 15 11.38 4.02 19.20
CA ILE A 15 12.54 4.37 20.03
C ILE A 15 12.18 4.30 21.52
N GLY A 16 12.83 3.43 22.29
CA GLY A 16 12.67 3.39 23.74
C GLY A 16 13.27 4.62 24.45
N LEU A 17 12.71 5.03 25.60
CA LEU A 17 13.15 6.24 26.34
C LEU A 17 14.65 6.28 26.65
N ARG A 18 15.25 5.13 27.02
CA ARG A 18 16.70 5.04 27.29
C ARG A 18 17.55 5.23 26.03
N ARG A 19 17.06 4.74 24.88
CA ARG A 19 17.72 4.91 23.58
C ARG A 19 17.63 6.36 23.13
N MET A 20 16.47 6.99 23.28
CA MET A 20 16.27 8.41 23.01
C MET A 20 17.22 9.27 23.85
N ALA A 21 17.28 9.01 25.16
CA ALA A 21 18.17 9.72 26.08
C ALA A 21 19.65 9.65 25.63
N ALA A 22 20.11 8.48 25.20
CA ALA A 22 21.46 8.30 24.68
C ALA A 22 21.71 9.11 23.39
N GLN A 23 20.74 9.14 22.47
CA GLN A 23 20.85 9.84 21.18
C GLN A 23 20.69 11.37 21.30
N THR A 24 19.87 11.85 22.23
CA THR A 24 19.68 13.28 22.49
C THR A 24 20.71 13.85 23.47
N HIS A 25 21.54 12.99 24.08
CA HIS A 25 22.46 13.32 25.18
C HIS A 25 21.78 13.93 26.41
N TYR A 26 20.55 13.49 26.70
CA TYR A 26 19.83 13.82 27.93
C TYR A 26 19.78 12.60 28.84
N THR A 27 19.45 12.79 30.12
CA THR A 27 19.22 11.63 31.00
C THR A 27 17.80 11.08 30.80
N PRO A 28 17.57 9.76 30.92
CA PRO A 28 16.23 9.18 30.82
C PRO A 28 15.23 9.80 31.81
N SER A 29 15.70 10.12 33.02
CA SER A 29 14.89 10.77 34.06
C SER A 29 14.46 12.18 33.67
N TYR A 30 15.34 12.96 33.01
CA TYR A 30 14.99 14.30 32.53
C TYR A 30 13.97 14.23 31.38
N LEU A 31 14.17 13.34 30.41
CA LEU A 31 13.22 13.16 29.31
C LEU A 31 11.87 12.65 29.79
N SER A 32 11.83 11.72 30.75
CA SER A 32 10.58 11.25 31.37
C SER A 32 9.78 12.41 31.99
N LEU A 33 10.45 13.33 32.69
CA LEU A 33 9.80 14.50 33.28
C LEU A 33 9.28 15.47 32.22
N VAL A 34 10.00 15.65 31.11
CA VAL A 34 9.53 16.47 29.99
C VAL A 34 8.33 15.81 29.30
N GLU A 35 8.42 14.52 29.00
CA GLU A 35 7.38 13.74 28.30
C GLU A 35 6.08 13.60 29.10
N THR A 36 6.16 13.67 30.43
CA THR A 36 4.98 13.65 31.33
C THR A 36 4.48 15.04 31.71
N GLY A 37 5.01 16.10 31.07
CA GLY A 37 4.62 17.50 31.34
C GLY A 37 5.10 18.05 32.70
N ARG A 38 5.87 17.28 33.47
CA ARG A 38 6.43 17.70 34.76
C ARG A 38 7.63 18.63 34.63
N ARG A 39 8.19 18.76 33.42
CA ARG A 39 9.13 19.80 33.01
C ARG A 39 8.74 20.36 31.64
N PRO A 40 9.01 21.65 31.38
CA PRO A 40 8.67 22.27 30.10
C PRO A 40 9.50 21.68 28.96
N VAL A 41 8.90 21.62 27.77
CA VAL A 41 9.61 21.37 26.51
C VAL A 41 10.39 22.63 26.16
N THR A 42 11.71 22.58 26.30
CA THR A 42 12.60 23.68 25.87
C THR A 42 12.93 23.55 24.39
N GLU A 43 13.36 24.65 23.77
CA GLU A 43 13.82 24.66 22.37
C GLU A 43 14.96 23.66 22.13
N GLY A 44 15.93 23.57 23.05
CA GLY A 44 17.01 22.58 22.95
C GLY A 44 16.54 21.12 23.04
N VAL A 45 15.51 20.82 23.82
CA VAL A 45 14.90 19.47 23.83
C VAL A 45 14.19 19.22 22.51
N LEU A 46 13.45 20.21 22.01
CA LEU A 46 12.75 20.13 20.74
C LEU A 46 13.70 19.87 19.57
N ASP A 47 14.82 20.58 19.50
CA ASP A 47 15.81 20.43 18.43
C ASP A 47 16.54 19.08 18.49
N ARG A 48 16.83 18.58 19.70
CA ARG A 48 17.41 17.25 19.86
C ARG A 48 16.40 16.15 19.51
N TYR A 49 15.13 16.32 19.90
CA TYR A 49 14.07 15.41 19.47
C TYR A 49 13.95 15.44 17.96
N ARG A 50 13.89 16.61 17.32
CA ARG A 50 13.87 16.73 15.86
C ARG A 50 15.07 16.11 15.17
N ALA A 51 16.28 16.25 15.73
CA ALA A 51 17.47 15.66 15.13
C ALA A 51 17.46 14.13 15.21
N VAL A 52 17.04 13.57 16.36
CA VAL A 52 16.96 12.11 16.55
C VAL A 52 15.76 11.51 15.83
N LEU A 53 14.65 12.23 15.82
CA LEU A 53 13.42 11.87 15.12
C LEU A 53 13.39 12.46 13.71
N SER A 54 14.53 12.87 13.13
CA SER A 54 14.63 13.54 11.80
C SER A 54 13.48 13.10 10.92
N ASP A 55 12.49 13.99 10.76
CA ASP A 55 11.07 13.71 10.54
C ASP A 55 10.73 12.21 10.49
N PRO A 56 10.03 11.59 11.45
CA PRO A 56 9.74 10.16 11.37
C PRO A 56 9.03 9.82 10.03
N VAL A 57 8.36 10.81 9.42
CA VAL A 57 7.75 10.74 8.09
C VAL A 57 8.76 10.84 6.94
N LEU A 58 10.01 11.27 7.13
CA LEU A 58 11.07 11.37 6.10
C LEU A 58 12.38 10.66 6.48
N ASP A 59 12.43 9.90 7.59
CA ASP A 59 13.59 9.05 7.92
C ASP A 59 14.01 8.19 6.70
N GLY A 60 15.31 8.16 6.41
CA GLY A 60 15.89 7.54 5.22
C GLY A 60 15.85 8.38 3.94
N VAL A 61 15.36 9.63 3.97
CA VAL A 61 15.29 10.54 2.81
C VAL A 61 16.16 11.78 3.02
N ASP A 62 17.00 12.09 2.05
CA ASP A 62 17.68 13.39 1.99
C ASP A 62 16.79 14.41 1.27
N VAL A 63 16.13 15.29 2.04
CA VAL A 63 15.18 16.27 1.53
C VAL A 63 15.83 17.27 0.56
N HIS A 64 17.10 17.63 0.78
CA HIS A 64 17.82 18.52 -0.13
C HIS A 64 18.11 17.84 -1.46
N ARG A 65 18.54 16.57 -1.43
CA ARG A 65 18.76 15.77 -2.64
C ARG A 65 17.46 15.45 -3.37
N LEU A 66 16.37 15.20 -2.65
CA LEU A 66 15.05 15.03 -3.24
C LEU A 66 14.60 16.31 -3.96
N GLY A 67 14.77 17.48 -3.33
CA GLY A 67 14.49 18.76 -3.97
C GLY A 67 15.32 18.99 -5.24
N ALA A 68 16.61 18.66 -5.20
CA ALA A 68 17.48 18.70 -6.37
C ALA A 68 17.05 17.72 -7.46
N THR A 69 16.61 16.52 -7.09
CA THR A 69 16.10 15.48 -8.01
C THR A 69 14.85 15.94 -8.75
N VAL A 70 13.94 16.64 -8.05
CA VAL A 70 12.73 17.21 -8.66
C VAL A 70 13.08 18.38 -9.59
N ALA A 71 14.06 19.22 -9.21
CA ALA A 71 14.47 20.37 -10.00
C ALA A 71 15.28 19.98 -11.26
N ASP A 72 16.13 18.96 -11.16
CA ASP A 72 16.93 18.41 -12.26
C ASP A 72 16.97 16.88 -12.21
N PRO A 73 15.95 16.21 -12.80
CA PRO A 73 15.92 14.75 -12.89
C PRO A 73 17.11 14.15 -13.64
N SER A 74 17.71 14.89 -14.58
CA SER A 74 18.80 14.36 -15.42
C SER A 74 20.10 14.14 -14.63
N GLY A 75 20.34 14.94 -13.58
CA GLY A 75 21.51 14.84 -12.71
C GLY A 75 21.32 13.99 -11.44
N ALA A 76 20.11 13.49 -11.17
CA ALA A 76 19.74 12.89 -9.88
C ALA A 76 20.51 11.60 -9.50
N GLY A 77 20.94 10.83 -10.50
CA GLY A 77 21.62 9.54 -10.29
C GLY A 77 20.78 8.51 -9.51
N ALA A 78 21.42 7.44 -9.03
CA ALA A 78 20.73 6.36 -8.31
C ALA A 78 20.21 6.77 -6.93
N ALA A 79 20.88 7.72 -6.26
CA ALA A 79 20.48 8.18 -4.93
C ALA A 79 19.15 8.95 -4.96
N GLY A 80 18.93 9.81 -5.98
CA GLY A 80 17.65 10.49 -6.15
C GLY A 80 16.49 9.55 -6.47
N VAL A 81 16.75 8.49 -7.25
CA VAL A 81 15.77 7.40 -7.47
C VAL A 81 15.43 6.70 -6.16
N ALA A 82 16.44 6.39 -5.34
CA ALA A 82 16.22 5.73 -4.05
C ALA A 82 15.38 6.60 -3.09
N ASP A 83 15.67 7.90 -2.98
CA ASP A 83 14.88 8.82 -2.15
C ASP A 83 13.41 8.87 -2.57
N LEU A 84 13.15 9.00 -3.87
CA LEU A 84 11.79 9.04 -4.39
C LEU A 84 11.06 7.69 -4.16
N SER A 85 11.78 6.57 -4.20
CA SER A 85 11.22 5.26 -3.83
C SER A 85 10.83 5.18 -2.36
N VAL A 86 11.63 5.74 -1.45
CA VAL A 86 11.30 5.79 -0.02
C VAL A 86 10.06 6.64 0.20
N ILE A 87 10.00 7.82 -0.40
CA ILE A 87 8.82 8.70 -0.29
C ILE A 87 7.55 8.03 -0.84
N LEU A 88 7.65 7.30 -1.95
CA LEU A 88 6.54 6.53 -2.49
C LEU A 88 6.01 5.52 -1.46
N GLY A 89 6.91 4.80 -0.78
CA GLY A 89 6.55 3.86 0.30
C GLY A 89 5.80 4.56 1.44
N LYS A 90 6.32 5.68 1.92
CA LYS A 90 5.70 6.44 3.01
C LYS A 90 4.37 7.08 2.62
N THR A 91 4.22 7.46 1.36
CA THR A 91 2.95 8.01 0.84
C THR A 91 1.83 6.97 0.85
N ARG A 92 2.14 5.68 0.65
CA ARG A 92 1.14 4.59 0.76
C ARG A 92 0.58 4.48 2.17
N HIS A 93 1.45 4.45 3.17
CA HIS A 93 1.02 4.43 4.57
C HIS A 93 0.27 5.70 4.98
N LEU A 94 0.67 6.87 4.45
CA LEU A 94 -0.07 8.11 4.70
C LEU A 94 -1.50 8.01 4.15
N GLU A 95 -1.66 7.45 2.95
CA GLU A 95 -2.96 7.27 2.32
C GLU A 95 -3.92 6.40 3.14
N ASP A 96 -3.44 5.33 3.76
CA ASP A 96 -4.25 4.49 4.66
C ASP A 96 -4.88 5.33 5.80
N THR A 97 -4.25 6.45 6.18
CA THR A 97 -4.72 7.34 7.25
C THR A 97 -5.58 8.50 6.75
N VAL A 98 -5.21 9.13 5.63
CA VAL A 98 -5.84 10.38 5.16
C VAL A 98 -6.72 10.22 3.92
N GLY A 99 -6.77 9.01 3.35
CA GLY A 99 -7.52 8.65 2.17
C GLY A 99 -6.84 9.01 0.84
N ALA A 100 -7.23 8.29 -0.23
CA ALA A 100 -6.63 8.38 -1.56
C ALA A 100 -6.69 9.80 -2.17
N ALA A 101 -7.81 10.52 -1.98
CA ALA A 101 -8.00 11.84 -2.55
C ALA A 101 -6.95 12.86 -2.06
N ALA A 102 -6.51 12.75 -0.80
CA ALA A 102 -5.56 13.67 -0.20
C ALA A 102 -4.13 13.51 -0.77
N VAL A 103 -3.73 12.28 -1.10
CA VAL A 103 -2.38 11.98 -1.62
C VAL A 103 -2.27 12.00 -3.15
N THR A 104 -3.40 11.93 -3.87
CA THR A 104 -3.42 11.84 -5.33
C THR A 104 -2.63 12.95 -6.05
N PRO A 105 -2.75 14.24 -5.69
CA PRO A 105 -1.97 15.30 -6.33
C PRO A 105 -0.46 15.14 -6.17
N LEU A 106 -0.03 14.70 -4.98
CA LEU A 106 1.38 14.43 -4.67
C LEU A 106 1.92 13.29 -5.56
N VAL A 107 1.18 12.19 -5.67
CA VAL A 107 1.58 11.04 -6.49
C VAL A 107 1.59 11.36 -7.99
N ARG A 108 0.72 12.25 -8.49
CA ARG A 108 0.80 12.78 -9.86
C ARG A 108 2.11 13.55 -10.12
N GLY A 109 2.56 14.33 -9.13
CA GLY A 109 3.85 14.99 -9.16
C GLY A 109 5.01 13.99 -9.21
N MET A 110 4.96 12.95 -8.37
CA MET A 110 5.95 11.87 -8.37
C MET A 110 6.00 11.12 -9.70
N ASP A 111 4.85 10.82 -10.32
CA ASP A 111 4.76 10.12 -11.62
C ASP A 111 5.46 10.93 -12.71
N SER A 112 5.26 12.25 -12.70
CA SER A 112 5.94 13.17 -13.63
C SER A 112 7.47 13.12 -13.46
N THR A 113 7.96 13.23 -12.22
CA THR A 113 9.39 13.16 -11.92
C THR A 113 9.99 11.80 -12.25
N ALA A 114 9.32 10.71 -11.88
CA ALA A 114 9.80 9.34 -12.12
C ALA A 114 9.90 9.01 -13.61
N ARG A 115 8.97 9.51 -14.44
CA ARG A 115 9.03 9.37 -15.90
C ARG A 115 10.21 10.11 -16.51
N GLU A 116 10.51 11.32 -16.04
CA GLU A 116 11.71 12.04 -16.48
C GLU A 116 13.00 11.34 -16.02
N LEU A 117 13.06 10.81 -14.79
CA LEU A 117 14.18 9.96 -14.34
C LEU A 117 14.39 8.75 -15.25
N ALA A 118 13.31 8.05 -15.62
CA ALA A 118 13.37 6.90 -16.51
C ALA A 118 13.82 7.31 -17.93
N ARG A 119 13.33 8.45 -18.43
CA ARG A 119 13.70 9.01 -19.74
C ARG A 119 15.18 9.34 -19.84
N TYR A 120 15.75 9.99 -18.82
CA TYR A 120 17.18 10.31 -18.76
C TYR A 120 18.04 9.12 -18.32
N ARG A 121 17.42 8.00 -17.92
CA ARG A 121 18.09 6.82 -17.35
C ARG A 121 18.93 7.17 -16.12
N SER A 122 18.47 8.13 -15.33
CA SER A 122 19.10 8.54 -14.08
C SER A 122 19.12 7.35 -13.12
N GLY A 123 20.30 6.81 -12.81
CA GLY A 123 20.38 5.58 -12.00
C GLY A 123 20.03 4.28 -12.75
N GLY A 124 20.00 4.29 -14.10
CA GLY A 124 19.85 3.10 -14.93
C GLY A 124 18.42 2.54 -15.00
N THR A 125 18.29 1.21 -15.05
CA THR A 125 16.99 0.52 -15.14
C THR A 125 16.13 0.70 -13.88
N ALA A 126 16.75 1.00 -12.74
CA ALA A 126 16.05 1.28 -11.49
C ALA A 126 15.06 2.46 -11.61
N ALA A 127 15.36 3.47 -12.44
CA ALA A 127 14.43 4.57 -12.68
C ALA A 127 13.16 4.13 -13.43
N ALA A 128 13.28 3.20 -14.37
CA ALA A 128 12.11 2.64 -15.06
C ALA A 128 11.28 1.76 -14.12
N GLY A 129 11.93 0.96 -13.27
CA GLY A 129 11.25 0.19 -12.21
C GLY A 129 10.50 1.10 -11.23
N LEU A 130 11.12 2.20 -10.80
CA LEU A 130 10.46 3.22 -9.96
C LEU A 130 9.28 3.88 -10.70
N ALA A 131 9.47 4.30 -11.95
CA ALA A 131 8.40 4.91 -12.74
C ALA A 131 7.20 3.95 -12.88
N SER A 132 7.45 2.67 -13.11
CA SER A 132 6.41 1.64 -13.08
C SER A 132 5.68 1.59 -11.72
N ALA A 133 6.43 1.53 -10.62
CA ALA A 133 5.86 1.45 -9.28
C ALA A 133 5.03 2.68 -8.89
N VAL A 134 5.46 3.88 -9.30
CA VAL A 134 4.73 5.14 -9.09
C VAL A 134 3.49 5.18 -9.97
N ALA A 135 3.60 4.87 -11.27
CA ALA A 135 2.47 4.83 -12.19
C ALA A 135 1.43 3.80 -11.72
N ARG A 136 1.84 2.62 -11.26
CA ARG A 136 0.92 1.63 -10.69
C ARG A 136 0.13 2.19 -9.51
N TYR A 137 0.81 2.80 -8.54
CA TYR A 137 0.16 3.36 -7.37
C TYR A 137 -0.75 4.54 -7.74
N ARG A 138 -0.32 5.39 -8.67
CA ARG A 138 -1.20 6.43 -9.23
C ARG A 138 -2.45 5.81 -9.85
N GLY A 139 -2.30 4.75 -10.63
CA GLY A 139 -3.42 4.03 -11.24
C GLY A 139 -4.45 3.58 -10.23
N TRP A 140 -4.01 3.01 -9.11
CA TRP A 140 -4.86 2.66 -7.96
C TRP A 140 -5.60 3.89 -7.41
N LEU A 141 -4.88 4.98 -7.10
CA LEU A 141 -5.51 6.18 -6.53
C LEU A 141 -6.52 6.83 -7.47
N GLU A 142 -6.23 6.86 -8.78
CA GLU A 142 -7.15 7.38 -9.78
C GLU A 142 -8.38 6.46 -9.90
N HIS A 143 -8.24 5.15 -9.71
CA HIS A 143 -9.38 4.25 -9.62
C HIS A 143 -10.26 4.58 -8.40
N ASP A 144 -9.66 4.61 -7.21
CA ASP A 144 -10.35 4.81 -5.93
C ASP A 144 -11.04 6.18 -5.86
N THR A 145 -10.44 7.20 -6.49
CA THR A 145 -11.02 8.56 -6.58
C THR A 145 -12.00 8.74 -7.74
N GLY A 146 -12.48 7.65 -8.36
CA GLY A 146 -13.57 7.68 -9.35
C GLY A 146 -13.14 8.06 -10.77
N GLN A 147 -11.88 7.83 -11.15
CA GLN A 147 -11.31 8.10 -12.47
C GLN A 147 -10.80 6.83 -13.18
N PRO A 148 -11.63 5.78 -13.37
CA PRO A 148 -11.17 4.46 -13.85
C PRO A 148 -10.58 4.48 -15.27
N ARG A 149 -11.01 5.41 -16.14
CA ARG A 149 -10.41 5.60 -17.48
C ARG A 149 -9.00 6.21 -17.43
N VAL A 150 -8.70 7.01 -16.41
CA VAL A 150 -7.34 7.50 -16.16
C VAL A 150 -6.52 6.35 -15.59
N ALA A 151 -7.07 5.62 -14.63
CA ALA A 151 -6.44 4.44 -14.04
C ALA A 151 -5.98 3.43 -15.11
N ASP A 152 -6.87 2.96 -16.01
CA ASP A 152 -6.50 1.96 -17.04
C ASP A 152 -5.36 2.45 -17.96
N ARG A 153 -5.36 3.73 -18.34
CA ARG A 153 -4.28 4.32 -19.15
C ARG A 153 -2.95 4.33 -18.39
N VAL A 154 -2.97 4.82 -17.16
CA VAL A 154 -1.76 4.93 -16.33
C VAL A 154 -1.20 3.55 -15.98
N LEU A 155 -2.07 2.58 -15.68
CA LEU A 155 -1.67 1.20 -15.41
C LEU A 155 -1.14 0.47 -16.66
N THR A 156 -1.67 0.81 -17.85
CA THR A 156 -1.10 0.32 -19.12
C THR A 156 0.33 0.83 -19.32
N ASP A 157 0.60 2.10 -18.99
CA ASP A 157 1.96 2.63 -19.01
C ASP A 157 2.86 1.97 -17.95
N ALA A 158 2.32 1.68 -16.75
CA ALA A 158 3.06 0.99 -15.71
C ALA A 158 3.55 -0.39 -16.19
N ALA A 159 2.69 -1.18 -16.84
CA ALA A 159 3.09 -2.47 -17.41
C ALA A 159 4.22 -2.33 -18.45
N ARG A 160 4.14 -1.34 -19.35
CA ARG A 160 5.21 -1.08 -20.35
C ARG A 160 6.54 -0.67 -19.71
N LEU A 161 6.48 0.12 -18.63
CA LEU A 161 7.67 0.52 -17.88
C LEU A 161 8.30 -0.68 -17.15
N ALA A 162 7.48 -1.57 -16.60
CA ALA A 162 7.95 -2.82 -15.99
C ALA A 162 8.63 -3.75 -17.00
N GLU A 163 8.04 -3.92 -18.20
CA GLU A 163 8.66 -4.68 -19.30
C GLU A 163 10.02 -4.11 -19.69
N TYR A 164 10.09 -2.78 -19.87
CA TYR A 164 11.35 -2.10 -20.19
C TYR A 164 12.41 -2.25 -19.08
N ALA A 165 11.99 -2.32 -17.83
CA ALA A 165 12.86 -2.56 -16.68
C ALA A 165 13.26 -4.04 -16.47
N ASP A 166 12.65 -4.98 -17.20
CA ASP A 166 12.65 -6.42 -16.92
C ASP A 166 12.24 -6.75 -15.47
N ASP A 167 11.29 -5.98 -14.91
CA ASP A 167 10.74 -6.21 -13.57
C ASP A 167 9.43 -6.99 -13.64
N GLN A 168 9.55 -8.31 -13.50
CA GLN A 168 8.41 -9.23 -13.58
C GLN A 168 7.40 -9.04 -12.44
N SER A 169 7.86 -8.61 -11.25
CA SER A 169 6.93 -8.35 -10.15
C SER A 169 6.11 -7.10 -10.42
N GLN A 170 6.71 -6.03 -10.93
CA GLN A 170 5.97 -4.83 -11.33
C GLN A 170 5.03 -5.10 -12.51
N LEU A 171 5.43 -5.95 -13.46
CA LEU A 171 4.59 -6.32 -14.60
C LEU A 171 3.33 -7.05 -14.14
N ALA A 172 3.48 -8.13 -13.35
CA ALA A 172 2.36 -8.88 -12.80
C ALA A 172 1.42 -7.96 -12.00
N HIS A 173 2.00 -7.12 -11.14
CA HIS A 173 1.23 -6.21 -10.29
C HIS A 173 0.49 -5.12 -11.09
N ALA A 174 1.08 -4.60 -12.18
CA ALA A 174 0.40 -3.67 -13.06
C ALA A 174 -0.77 -4.34 -13.80
N LEU A 175 -0.59 -5.56 -14.32
CA LEU A 175 -1.66 -6.33 -14.97
C LEU A 175 -2.81 -6.62 -13.99
N SER A 176 -2.49 -7.02 -12.76
CA SER A 176 -3.45 -7.26 -11.68
C SER A 176 -4.34 -6.04 -11.38
N PHE A 177 -3.74 -4.84 -11.24
CA PHE A 177 -4.53 -3.63 -11.01
C PHE A 177 -5.34 -3.18 -12.24
N ARG A 178 -4.89 -3.51 -13.46
CA ARG A 178 -5.71 -3.31 -14.67
C ARG A 178 -6.92 -4.23 -14.67
N ALA A 179 -6.74 -5.48 -14.24
CA ALA A 179 -7.84 -6.43 -14.11
C ALA A 179 -8.85 -5.94 -13.07
N TYR A 180 -8.39 -5.50 -11.89
CA TYR A 180 -9.24 -4.89 -10.87
C TYR A 180 -10.03 -3.68 -11.41
N THR A 181 -9.37 -2.78 -12.15
CA THR A 181 -10.05 -1.63 -12.76
C THR A 181 -11.08 -2.07 -13.81
N ALA A 182 -10.76 -3.06 -14.65
CA ALA A 182 -11.66 -3.59 -15.67
C ALA A 182 -12.92 -4.24 -15.04
N ARG A 183 -12.75 -5.00 -13.95
CA ARG A 183 -13.84 -5.58 -13.17
C ARG A 183 -14.85 -4.51 -12.73
N HIS A 184 -14.37 -3.44 -12.11
CA HIS A 184 -15.22 -2.35 -11.62
C HIS A 184 -15.83 -1.48 -12.73
N MET A 185 -15.29 -1.55 -13.95
CA MET A 185 -15.94 -0.98 -15.13
C MET A 185 -16.96 -1.93 -15.78
N GLY A 186 -17.14 -3.14 -15.24
CA GLY A 186 -18.07 -4.15 -15.75
C GLY A 186 -17.54 -4.99 -16.91
N ASP A 187 -16.25 -4.86 -17.29
CA ASP A 187 -15.64 -5.66 -18.36
C ASP A 187 -15.00 -6.93 -17.78
N LEU A 188 -15.85 -7.88 -17.37
CA LEU A 188 -15.44 -9.12 -16.70
C LEU A 188 -14.51 -9.97 -17.56
N ARG A 189 -14.76 -10.03 -18.88
CA ARG A 189 -13.90 -10.77 -19.81
C ARG A 189 -12.49 -10.20 -19.85
N ARG A 190 -12.36 -8.87 -19.99
CA ARG A 190 -11.05 -8.21 -19.95
C ARG A 190 -10.38 -8.37 -18.59
N ALA A 191 -11.15 -8.30 -17.51
CA ALA A 191 -10.62 -8.53 -16.17
C ALA A 191 -10.01 -9.94 -16.07
N LEU A 192 -10.73 -10.98 -16.49
CA LEU A 192 -10.25 -12.35 -16.46
C LEU A 192 -9.02 -12.57 -17.35
N ASP A 193 -9.04 -12.03 -18.58
CA ASP A 193 -7.89 -12.08 -19.49
C ASP A 193 -6.63 -11.45 -18.87
N LEU A 194 -6.78 -10.33 -18.15
CA LEU A 194 -5.68 -9.63 -17.48
C LEU A 194 -5.21 -10.35 -16.21
N THR A 195 -6.12 -10.94 -15.44
CA THR A 195 -5.80 -11.76 -14.27
C THR A 195 -5.01 -13.01 -14.69
N ASP A 196 -5.46 -13.71 -15.74
CA ASP A 196 -4.74 -14.87 -16.27
C ASP A 196 -3.38 -14.47 -16.85
N ALA A 197 -3.27 -13.29 -17.48
CA ALA A 197 -1.99 -12.74 -17.92
C ALA A 197 -1.04 -12.45 -16.74
N ALA A 198 -1.55 -11.88 -15.64
CA ALA A 198 -0.77 -11.62 -14.42
C ALA A 198 -0.26 -12.93 -13.79
N LEU A 199 -1.12 -13.95 -13.69
CA LEU A 199 -0.75 -15.30 -13.22
C LEU A 199 0.29 -15.98 -14.12
N GLY A 200 0.31 -15.66 -15.42
CA GLY A 200 1.28 -16.16 -16.39
C GLY A 200 2.68 -15.54 -16.27
N VAL A 201 2.85 -14.44 -15.52
CA VAL A 201 4.15 -13.77 -15.37
C VAL A 201 5.08 -14.58 -14.46
N THR A 202 6.06 -15.22 -15.07
CA THR A 202 7.10 -15.98 -14.35
C THR A 202 8.10 -15.05 -13.63
N ARG A 203 8.74 -15.52 -12.55
CA ARG A 203 9.70 -14.78 -11.70
C ARG A 203 9.12 -13.60 -10.91
N ALA A 204 7.82 -13.35 -10.96
CA ALA A 204 7.16 -12.41 -10.05
C ALA A 204 7.18 -12.94 -8.60
N HIS A 205 7.10 -12.02 -7.64
CA HIS A 205 6.98 -12.41 -6.23
C HIS A 205 5.72 -13.25 -6.00
N PRO A 206 5.80 -14.43 -5.31
CA PRO A 206 4.67 -15.34 -5.18
C PRO A 206 3.40 -14.73 -4.57
N ILE A 207 3.55 -13.75 -3.67
CA ILE A 207 2.42 -13.07 -3.02
C ILE A 207 1.44 -12.43 -4.00
N LEU A 208 1.93 -11.92 -5.15
CA LEU A 208 1.08 -11.26 -6.14
C LEU A 208 0.08 -12.25 -6.75
N ALA A 209 0.57 -13.46 -7.03
CA ALA A 209 -0.26 -14.52 -7.58
C ALA A 209 -1.28 -15.07 -6.56
N VAL A 210 -1.16 -14.78 -5.26
CA VAL A 210 -2.21 -15.10 -4.27
C VAL A 210 -3.42 -14.21 -4.51
N TYR A 211 -3.20 -12.90 -4.56
CA TYR A 211 -4.25 -11.92 -4.85
C TYR A 211 -4.92 -12.19 -6.20
N ASP A 212 -4.13 -12.45 -7.26
CA ASP A 212 -4.68 -12.76 -8.58
C ASP A 212 -5.54 -14.04 -8.60
N ARG A 213 -5.26 -15.02 -7.71
CA ARG A 213 -6.11 -16.22 -7.57
C ARG A 213 -7.44 -15.91 -6.90
N TYR A 214 -7.47 -15.06 -5.88
CA TYR A 214 -8.73 -14.57 -5.30
C TYR A 214 -9.53 -13.79 -6.33
N GLN A 215 -8.89 -12.86 -7.05
CA GLN A 215 -9.52 -12.09 -8.12
C GLN A 215 -10.07 -13.01 -9.23
N ARG A 216 -9.35 -14.07 -9.61
CA ARG A 216 -9.84 -15.06 -10.57
C ARG A 216 -11.06 -15.83 -10.03
N ALA A 217 -11.06 -16.21 -8.75
CA ALA A 217 -12.19 -16.88 -8.13
C ALA A 217 -13.43 -15.97 -8.10
N GLU A 218 -13.24 -14.70 -7.77
CA GLU A 218 -14.29 -13.67 -7.83
C GLU A 218 -14.85 -13.54 -9.25
N LEU A 219 -14.00 -13.36 -10.26
CA LEU A 219 -14.44 -13.16 -11.64
C LEU A 219 -15.23 -14.36 -12.18
N LEU A 220 -14.85 -15.58 -11.80
CA LEU A 220 -15.61 -16.79 -12.11
C LEU A 220 -16.98 -16.83 -11.40
N ALA A 221 -17.06 -16.33 -10.17
CA ALA A 221 -18.33 -16.22 -9.45
C ALA A 221 -19.26 -15.19 -10.10
N LEU A 222 -18.72 -14.04 -10.51
CA LEU A 222 -19.45 -12.98 -11.22
C LEU A 222 -19.90 -13.40 -12.63
N ASP A 223 -19.26 -14.40 -13.23
CA ASP A 223 -19.65 -15.03 -14.51
C ASP A 223 -20.59 -16.24 -14.30
N ASP A 224 -21.22 -16.36 -13.13
CA ASP A 224 -22.16 -17.42 -12.72
C ASP A 224 -21.57 -18.86 -12.69
N ASP A 225 -20.26 -19.07 -12.83
CA ASP A 225 -19.61 -20.38 -12.66
C ASP A 225 -19.18 -20.61 -11.19
N THR A 226 -20.19 -20.71 -10.32
CA THR A 226 -20.00 -20.96 -8.87
C THR A 226 -19.15 -22.21 -8.58
N GLY A 227 -19.23 -23.23 -9.43
CA GLY A 227 -18.44 -24.45 -9.28
C GLY A 227 -16.95 -24.22 -9.56
N ALA A 228 -16.61 -23.48 -10.63
CA ALA A 228 -15.24 -23.09 -10.90
C ALA A 228 -14.72 -22.07 -9.89
N ALA A 229 -15.55 -21.12 -9.46
CA ALA A 229 -15.23 -20.16 -8.41
C ALA A 229 -14.84 -20.84 -7.10
N ALA A 230 -15.62 -21.82 -6.63
CA ALA A 230 -15.31 -22.56 -5.41
C ALA A 230 -13.98 -23.33 -5.50
N ARG A 231 -13.68 -23.94 -6.66
CA ARG A 231 -12.39 -24.59 -6.89
C ARG A 231 -11.23 -23.59 -6.94
N ALA A 232 -11.44 -22.44 -7.59
CA ALA A 232 -10.44 -21.37 -7.67
C ALA A 232 -10.16 -20.76 -6.30
N LEU A 233 -11.19 -20.57 -5.46
CA LEU A 233 -11.05 -20.08 -4.09
C LEU A 233 -10.20 -21.03 -3.24
N ALA A 234 -10.47 -22.34 -3.30
CA ALA A 234 -9.64 -23.34 -2.60
C ALA A 234 -8.19 -23.41 -3.12
N VAL A 235 -7.93 -22.97 -4.35
CA VAL A 235 -6.57 -22.79 -4.88
C VAL A 235 -5.94 -21.50 -4.36
N ALA A 236 -6.72 -20.42 -4.22
CA ALA A 236 -6.28 -19.15 -3.64
C ALA A 236 -5.89 -19.32 -2.17
N ASP A 237 -6.72 -19.98 -1.35
CA ASP A 237 -6.46 -20.22 0.07
C ASP A 237 -5.17 -21.01 0.28
N ARG A 238 -4.98 -22.11 -0.45
CA ARG A 238 -3.72 -22.87 -0.40
C ARG A 238 -2.51 -22.04 -0.83
N ALA A 239 -2.67 -21.18 -1.83
CA ALA A 239 -1.60 -20.29 -2.25
C ALA A 239 -1.26 -19.24 -1.17
N ALA A 240 -2.26 -18.75 -0.43
CA ALA A 240 -2.08 -17.84 0.68
C ALA A 240 -1.28 -18.49 1.83
N GLU A 241 -1.70 -19.70 2.26
CA GLU A 241 -0.97 -20.51 3.25
C GLU A 241 0.49 -20.76 2.82
N GLU A 242 0.68 -21.13 1.56
CA GLU A 242 2.00 -21.35 1.00
C GLU A 242 2.86 -20.09 0.94
N ALA A 243 2.25 -18.91 0.78
CA ALA A 243 2.97 -17.65 0.63
C ALA A 243 3.54 -17.14 1.97
N GLU A 244 3.04 -17.61 3.11
CA GLU A 244 3.54 -17.25 4.45
C GLU A 244 5.03 -17.59 4.66
N ARG A 245 5.59 -18.49 3.86
CA ARG A 245 7.01 -18.86 3.91
C ARG A 245 7.95 -17.81 3.28
N PHE A 246 7.41 -16.80 2.61
CA PHE A 246 8.18 -15.78 1.92
C PHE A 246 8.06 -14.43 2.61
N ASP A 247 9.19 -13.74 2.74
CA ASP A 247 9.20 -12.35 3.19
C ASP A 247 8.45 -11.46 2.20
N LEU A 248 7.62 -10.55 2.72
CA LEU A 248 6.88 -9.63 1.88
C LEU A 248 7.78 -8.55 1.31
N PRO A 249 7.65 -8.21 0.01
CA PRO A 249 8.26 -7.00 -0.54
C PRO A 249 7.63 -5.76 0.12
N THR A 250 8.31 -4.62 0.05
CA THR A 250 7.84 -3.37 0.71
C THR A 250 6.45 -2.91 0.26
N PHE A 251 6.06 -3.20 -0.98
CA PHE A 251 4.72 -2.90 -1.48
C PHE A 251 3.63 -3.87 -0.97
N GLY A 252 4.02 -4.96 -0.30
CA GLY A 252 3.16 -6.05 0.12
C GLY A 252 2.72 -5.97 1.58
N TYR A 253 2.98 -4.87 2.29
CA TYR A 253 2.69 -4.73 3.73
C TYR A 253 1.22 -5.00 4.12
N TRP A 254 0.30 -4.79 3.20
CA TRP A 254 -1.14 -5.04 3.35
C TRP A 254 -1.57 -6.50 3.14
N TYR A 255 -0.71 -7.35 2.57
CA TYR A 255 -1.01 -8.77 2.32
C TYR A 255 -0.90 -9.56 3.61
N THR A 256 -2.00 -9.57 4.35
CA THR A 256 -2.12 -10.16 5.69
C THR A 256 -3.18 -11.27 5.69
N PRO A 257 -3.18 -12.17 6.69
CA PRO A 257 -4.27 -13.14 6.85
C PRO A 257 -5.66 -12.49 6.91
N GLY A 258 -5.78 -11.32 7.54
CA GLY A 258 -7.03 -10.55 7.58
C GLY A 258 -7.48 -10.08 6.20
N PHE A 259 -6.56 -9.59 5.37
CA PHE A 259 -6.85 -9.20 3.99
C PHE A 259 -7.38 -10.39 3.16
N TRP A 260 -6.79 -11.59 3.33
CA TRP A 260 -7.31 -12.80 2.68
C TRP A 260 -8.70 -13.21 3.16
N GLY A 261 -9.06 -12.91 4.41
CA GLY A 261 -10.43 -13.08 4.92
C GLY A 261 -11.44 -12.17 4.22
N LEU A 262 -11.07 -10.91 3.99
CA LEU A 262 -11.89 -9.99 3.20
C LEU A 262 -12.06 -10.48 1.75
N GLU A 263 -10.98 -10.93 1.11
CA GLU A 263 -11.04 -11.52 -0.24
C GLU A 263 -11.97 -12.76 -0.30
N ARG A 264 -11.89 -13.66 0.69
CA ARG A 264 -12.84 -14.79 0.80
C ARG A 264 -14.28 -14.29 0.90
N GLY A 265 -14.53 -13.28 1.75
CA GLY A 265 -15.84 -12.66 1.88
C GLY A 265 -16.39 -12.18 0.54
N VAL A 266 -15.58 -11.42 -0.22
CA VAL A 266 -15.97 -10.89 -1.53
C VAL A 266 -16.31 -12.02 -2.52
N VAL A 267 -15.48 -13.05 -2.61
CA VAL A 267 -15.74 -14.20 -3.51
C VAL A 267 -17.02 -14.95 -3.09
N LEU A 268 -17.23 -15.17 -1.80
CA LEU A 268 -18.43 -15.83 -1.27
C LEU A 268 -19.69 -15.03 -1.54
N ALA A 269 -19.64 -13.70 -1.41
CA ALA A 269 -20.74 -12.81 -1.73
C ALA A 269 -21.10 -12.89 -3.21
N ALA A 270 -20.09 -12.87 -4.10
CA ALA A 270 -20.27 -13.03 -5.54
C ALA A 270 -20.89 -14.40 -5.91
N MET A 271 -20.63 -15.45 -5.13
CA MET A 271 -21.29 -16.76 -5.29
C MET A 271 -22.70 -16.85 -4.67
N GLY A 272 -23.22 -15.76 -4.08
CA GLY A 272 -24.52 -15.74 -3.39
C GLY A 272 -24.53 -16.39 -2.00
N ARG A 273 -23.36 -16.69 -1.41
CA ARG A 273 -23.22 -17.30 -0.08
C ARG A 273 -23.14 -16.23 1.02
N HIS A 274 -24.12 -15.33 1.06
CA HIS A 274 -24.08 -14.10 1.88
C HIS A 274 -23.76 -14.33 3.36
N ALA A 275 -24.40 -15.29 4.01
CA ALA A 275 -24.15 -15.56 5.43
C ALA A 275 -22.70 -16.02 5.70
N ASP A 276 -22.10 -16.77 4.77
CA ASP A 276 -20.69 -17.18 4.89
C ASP A 276 -19.75 -16.02 4.57
N ALA A 277 -20.12 -15.20 3.59
CA ALA A 277 -19.38 -14.03 3.17
C ALA A 277 -19.20 -13.02 4.32
N VAL A 278 -20.30 -12.68 5.00
CA VAL A 278 -20.29 -11.77 6.16
C VAL A 278 -19.38 -12.31 7.26
N ARG A 279 -19.52 -13.59 7.63
CA ARG A 279 -18.69 -14.19 8.69
C ARG A 279 -17.19 -14.18 8.37
N GLU A 280 -16.82 -14.48 7.12
CA GLU A 280 -15.41 -14.44 6.70
C GLU A 280 -14.88 -13.00 6.68
N ALA A 281 -15.70 -12.05 6.24
CA ALA A 281 -15.31 -10.64 6.19
C ALA A 281 -15.17 -10.01 7.59
N GLU A 282 -16.06 -10.32 8.54
CA GLU A 282 -15.93 -9.91 9.95
C GLU A 282 -14.64 -10.45 10.58
N GLN A 283 -14.39 -11.77 10.41
CA GLN A 283 -13.17 -12.39 10.94
C GLN A 283 -11.91 -11.84 10.27
N GLY A 284 -11.96 -11.61 8.96
CA GLY A 284 -10.88 -11.01 8.19
C GLY A 284 -10.56 -9.59 8.68
N HIS A 285 -11.58 -8.75 8.84
CA HIS A 285 -11.44 -7.39 9.34
C HIS A 285 -10.87 -7.35 10.76
N ALA A 286 -11.41 -8.17 11.67
CA ALA A 286 -10.92 -8.26 13.05
C ALA A 286 -9.44 -8.72 13.13
N ALA A 287 -8.98 -9.49 12.13
CA ALA A 287 -7.60 -9.96 12.03
C ALA A 287 -6.65 -8.97 11.31
N LEU A 288 -7.16 -7.86 10.77
CA LEU A 288 -6.32 -6.82 10.18
C LEU A 288 -5.48 -6.11 11.27
N PRO A 289 -4.26 -5.65 10.93
CA PRO A 289 -3.58 -4.64 11.72
C PRO A 289 -4.48 -3.42 11.98
N ALA A 290 -4.37 -2.79 13.15
CA ALA A 290 -5.25 -1.71 13.56
C ALA A 290 -5.24 -0.53 12.56
N GLU A 291 -4.07 -0.23 11.99
CA GLU A 291 -3.90 0.79 10.95
C GLU A 291 -4.63 0.50 9.64
N HIS A 292 -4.96 -0.77 9.37
CA HIS A 292 -5.67 -1.19 8.15
C HIS A 292 -7.18 -1.30 8.36
N GLN A 293 -7.66 -1.43 9.60
CA GLN A 293 -9.08 -1.61 9.90
C GLN A 293 -9.94 -0.41 9.45
N SER A 294 -9.37 0.80 9.49
CA SER A 294 -10.02 2.03 9.03
C SER A 294 -9.62 2.48 7.61
N ALA A 295 -8.78 1.69 6.92
CA ALA A 295 -8.29 2.07 5.61
C ALA A 295 -9.43 2.03 4.57
N GLY A 296 -9.39 2.97 3.62
CA GLY A 296 -10.45 3.13 2.61
C GLY A 296 -10.69 1.88 1.77
N TRP A 297 -9.62 1.13 1.45
CA TRP A 297 -9.72 -0.13 0.72
C TRP A 297 -10.43 -1.22 1.53
N ALA A 298 -10.20 -1.32 2.84
CA ALA A 298 -10.87 -2.31 3.69
C ALA A 298 -12.37 -2.02 3.76
N ARG A 299 -12.72 -0.74 3.93
CA ARG A 299 -14.09 -0.24 3.89
C ARG A 299 -14.79 -0.59 2.58
N SER A 300 -14.11 -0.37 1.44
CA SER A 300 -14.63 -0.70 0.12
C SER A 300 -14.90 -2.19 -0.07
N MET A 301 -14.06 -3.06 0.49
CA MET A 301 -14.26 -4.52 0.42
C MET A 301 -15.47 -4.96 1.25
N LEU A 302 -15.66 -4.42 2.44
CA LEU A 302 -16.85 -4.71 3.27
C LEU A 302 -18.14 -4.34 2.54
N GLU A 303 -18.19 -3.18 1.89
CA GLU A 303 -19.36 -2.75 1.08
C GLU A 303 -19.65 -3.66 -0.12
N GLN A 304 -18.63 -4.36 -0.65
CA GLN A 304 -18.82 -5.35 -1.71
C GLN A 304 -19.39 -6.67 -1.17
N VAL A 305 -19.13 -6.99 0.10
CA VAL A 305 -19.67 -8.17 0.77
C VAL A 305 -21.13 -7.97 1.12
N GLU A 306 -21.44 -6.87 1.80
CA GLU A 306 -22.80 -6.49 2.16
C GLU A 306 -22.90 -4.95 2.28
N PRO A 307 -23.85 -4.31 1.56
CA PRO A 307 -24.03 -2.87 1.66
C PRO A 307 -24.33 -2.40 3.09
N GLY A 308 -23.56 -1.42 3.57
CA GLY A 308 -23.65 -0.89 4.94
C GLY A 308 -22.85 -1.68 5.99
N MET A 309 -22.19 -2.77 5.62
CA MET A 309 -21.37 -3.57 6.54
C MET A 309 -20.22 -2.76 7.14
N ALA A 310 -19.63 -1.84 6.38
CA ALA A 310 -18.54 -1.03 6.89
C ALA A 310 -18.97 -0.14 8.08
N GLU A 311 -20.15 0.45 8.01
CA GLU A 311 -20.71 1.28 9.08
C GLU A 311 -21.03 0.43 10.32
N GLN A 312 -21.49 -0.81 10.13
CA GLN A 312 -21.79 -1.73 11.23
C GLN A 312 -20.52 -2.12 12.00
N VAL A 313 -19.47 -2.49 11.28
CA VAL A 313 -18.18 -2.85 11.90
C VAL A 313 -17.56 -1.66 12.64
N GLU A 314 -17.65 -0.44 12.09
CA GLU A 314 -17.17 0.77 12.77
C GLU A 314 -17.94 1.06 14.08
N LEU A 315 -19.25 0.81 14.11
CA LEU A 315 -20.07 0.97 15.32
C LEU A 315 -19.69 -0.05 16.40
N GLU A 316 -19.47 -1.31 16.03
CA GLU A 316 -19.08 -2.38 16.96
C GLU A 316 -17.70 -2.16 17.58
N MET A 317 -16.79 -1.48 16.89
CA MET A 317 -15.48 -1.10 17.42
C MET A 317 -15.53 0.10 18.37
N ALA A 318 -16.60 0.90 18.33
CA ALA A 318 -16.76 2.09 19.17
C ALA A 318 -17.37 1.77 20.56
N ASP A 319 -17.97 0.58 20.72
CA ASP A 319 -18.60 0.08 21.95
C ASP A 319 -17.64 -0.79 22.81
#